data_AF-A0A9D0AC51-F1
#
_entry.id   AF-A0A9D0AC51-F1
#
_cell.length_a   1.000
_cell.length_b   1.000
_cell.length_c   1.000
_cell.angle_alpha   90.00
_cell.angle_beta   90.00
_cell.angle_gamma   90.00
#
_symmetry.space_group_name_H-M   'P 1'
#
loop_
_entity.id
_entity.type
_entity.pdbx_description
1 polymer ?
#
loop_
_entity_poly.entity_id
_entity_poly.type
_entity_poly.pdbx_seq_one_letter_code
_entity_poly.pdbx_strand_id
1 'polypeptide(L)'
;MADQTLQQQVQPQPVYQQPVPAPVYQQPVQPTYPVAPTTSLLGLDVQDTQFWKGALLGAAVTLLVTNESVQKGVVKTVSKLTLAAQSGVEEMKEKFEDAKAEAEAETKASATVEPAGESGE
;
A
#
# COMPACT_ATOMS: atom_id res chain seq x y z
N MET A 1 -51.00 39.38 -82.77
CA MET A 1 -51.09 38.02 -82.22
C MET A 1 -49.69 37.55 -81.88
N ALA A 2 -49.37 37.48 -80.59
CA ALA A 2 -48.40 36.58 -79.96
C ALA A 2 -48.24 37.06 -78.52
N ASP A 3 -49.17 36.63 -77.68
CA ASP A 3 -49.06 36.62 -76.22
C ASP A 3 -47.73 35.98 -75.80
N GLN A 4 -46.80 36.79 -75.29
CA GLN A 4 -45.75 36.25 -74.44
C GLN A 4 -46.33 36.12 -73.04
N THR A 5 -46.82 34.92 -72.76
CA THR A 5 -47.14 34.43 -71.44
C THR A 5 -45.86 34.43 -70.59
N LEU A 6 -45.69 35.48 -69.78
CA LEU A 6 -44.75 35.46 -68.68
C LEU A 6 -45.25 34.44 -67.66
N GLN A 7 -44.79 33.19 -67.82
CA GLN A 7 -44.90 32.16 -66.79
C GLN A 7 -44.06 32.60 -65.59
N GLN A 8 -44.70 33.32 -64.68
CA GLN A 8 -44.17 33.63 -63.37
C GLN A 8 -44.15 32.34 -62.55
N GLN A 9 -43.01 31.64 -62.56
CA GLN A 9 -42.75 30.52 -61.67
C GLN A 9 -42.75 31.04 -60.22
N VAL A 10 -43.84 30.76 -59.50
CA VAL A 10 -43.94 30.95 -58.06
C VAL A 10 -43.14 29.83 -57.40
N GLN A 11 -41.92 30.12 -56.95
CA GLN A 11 -41.13 29.19 -56.17
C GLN A 11 -41.70 29.11 -54.74
N PRO A 12 -42.01 27.91 -54.21
CA PRO A 12 -42.45 27.78 -52.82
C PRO A 12 -41.28 28.06 -51.88
N GLN A 13 -41.45 29.05 -51.00
CA GLN A 13 -40.47 29.38 -49.97
C GLN A 13 -40.39 28.25 -48.93
N PRO A 14 -39.18 27.77 -48.58
CA PRO A 14 -39.03 26.77 -47.52
C PRO A 14 -39.32 27.39 -46.15
N VAL A 15 -40.28 26.81 -45.42
CA VAL A 15 -40.56 27.17 -44.03
C VAL A 15 -39.45 26.56 -43.16
N TYR A 16 -38.57 27.40 -42.65
CA TYR A 16 -37.56 26.98 -41.69
C TYR A 16 -38.22 26.70 -40.33
N GLN A 17 -38.29 25.42 -39.97
CA GLN A 17 -38.74 25.00 -38.66
C GLN A 17 -37.59 25.17 -37.66
N GLN A 18 -37.77 26.07 -36.71
CA GLN A 18 -36.76 26.43 -35.70
C GLN A 18 -36.61 25.26 -34.71
N PRO A 19 -35.39 24.77 -34.44
CA PRO A 19 -35.18 23.68 -33.50
C PRO A 19 -35.47 24.15 -32.07
N VAL A 20 -36.34 23.42 -31.36
CA VAL A 20 -36.61 23.63 -29.94
C VAL A 20 -35.39 23.19 -29.11
N PRO A 21 -34.90 23.99 -28.16
CA PRO A 21 -33.72 23.65 -27.37
C PRO A 21 -34.02 22.50 -26.39
N ALA A 22 -33.11 21.51 -26.33
CA ALA A 22 -33.19 20.40 -25.40
C ALA A 22 -32.92 20.85 -23.95
N PRO A 23 -33.57 20.25 -22.93
CA PRO A 23 -33.30 20.57 -21.54
C PRO A 23 -31.89 20.14 -21.15
N VAL A 24 -31.05 21.12 -20.79
CA VAL A 24 -29.74 20.91 -20.18
C VAL A 24 -29.94 20.49 -18.73
N TYR A 25 -29.65 19.22 -18.42
CA TYR A 25 -29.51 18.77 -17.05
C TYR A 25 -28.25 19.40 -16.45
N GLN A 26 -28.42 20.37 -15.57
CA GLN A 26 -27.33 20.97 -14.82
C GLN A 26 -26.80 19.93 -13.82
N GLN A 27 -25.56 19.48 -14.03
CA GLN A 27 -24.83 18.74 -13.00
C GLN A 27 -24.65 19.64 -11.77
N PRO A 28 -24.87 19.13 -10.55
CA PRO A 28 -24.60 19.87 -9.34
C PRO A 28 -23.09 20.19 -9.29
N VAL A 29 -22.78 21.48 -9.35
CA VAL A 29 -21.43 22.01 -9.13
C VAL A 29 -21.02 21.70 -7.69
N GLN A 30 -19.96 20.90 -7.52
CA GLN A 30 -19.42 20.65 -6.19
C GLN A 30 -18.66 21.90 -5.72
N PRO A 31 -18.82 22.31 -4.45
CA PRO A 31 -18.06 23.42 -3.89
C PRO A 31 -16.56 23.10 -3.94
N THR A 32 -15.83 23.85 -4.76
CA THR A 32 -14.37 23.79 -4.80
C THR A 32 -13.86 24.59 -3.61
N TYR A 33 -13.46 23.92 -2.53
CA TYR A 33 -12.72 24.56 -1.45
C TYR A 33 -11.35 24.99 -2.01
N PRO A 34 -10.91 26.24 -1.80
CA PRO A 34 -9.56 26.63 -2.18
C PRO A 34 -8.57 25.81 -1.35
N VAL A 35 -7.90 24.86 -2.00
CA VAL A 35 -6.72 24.21 -1.42
C VAL A 35 -5.60 25.24 -1.43
N ALA A 36 -5.15 25.64 -0.24
CA ALA A 36 -4.00 26.52 -0.12
C ALA A 36 -2.80 25.87 -0.86
N PRO A 37 -1.99 26.64 -1.60
CA PRO A 37 -0.83 26.09 -2.29
C PRO A 37 0.15 25.50 -1.26
N THR A 38 0.20 24.17 -1.19
CA THR A 38 1.14 23.46 -0.33
C THR A 38 2.50 23.46 -1.03
N THR A 39 3.52 23.98 -0.35
CA THR A 39 4.88 23.94 -0.90
C THR A 39 5.41 22.54 -0.62
N SER A 40 5.25 21.65 -1.60
CA SER A 40 5.66 20.27 -1.48
C SER A 40 7.01 20.03 -2.16
N LEU A 41 7.99 19.53 -1.41
CA LEU A 41 9.28 19.08 -1.91
C LEU A 41 9.33 17.56 -1.80
N LEU A 42 9.49 16.87 -2.93
CA LEU A 42 9.48 15.39 -3.00
C LEU A 42 8.17 14.75 -2.45
N GLY A 43 7.05 15.47 -2.53
CA GLY A 43 5.77 15.02 -1.97
C GLY A 43 5.62 15.24 -0.46
N LEU A 44 6.59 15.86 0.19
CA LEU A 44 6.53 16.27 1.59
C LEU A 44 6.14 17.75 1.68
N ASP A 45 5.13 18.06 2.48
CA ASP A 45 4.73 19.44 2.75
C ASP A 45 5.71 20.07 3.75
N VAL A 46 6.62 20.90 3.26
CA VAL A 46 7.65 21.53 4.10
C VAL A 46 7.09 22.73 4.89
N GLN A 47 5.84 23.13 4.63
CA GLN A 47 5.14 24.12 5.45
C GLN A 47 4.35 23.47 6.60
N ASP A 48 4.23 22.15 6.61
CA ASP A 48 3.55 21.44 7.68
C ASP A 48 4.36 21.49 8.99
N THR A 49 3.66 21.77 10.09
CA THR A 49 4.23 21.73 11.44
C THR A 49 4.69 20.31 11.81
N GLN A 50 4.02 19.25 11.33
CA GLN A 50 4.46 17.88 11.60
C GLN A 50 5.80 17.57 10.93
N PHE A 51 6.01 18.08 9.71
CA PHE A 51 7.29 17.97 9.01
C PHE A 51 8.41 18.59 9.85
N TRP A 52 8.24 19.84 10.31
CA TRP A 52 9.26 20.51 11.12
C TRP A 52 9.49 19.86 12.48
N LYS A 53 8.44 19.34 13.14
CA LYS A 53 8.59 18.58 14.39
C LYS A 53 9.41 17.31 14.18
N GLY A 54 9.13 16.58 13.09
CA GLY A 54 9.90 15.39 12.73
C GLY A 54 11.35 15.72 12.38
N ALA A 55 11.57 16.77 11.59
CA ALA A 55 12.90 17.23 11.22
C ALA A 55 13.73 17.66 12.44
N LEU A 56 13.15 18.45 13.35
CA LEU A 56 13.82 18.89 14.57
C LEU A 56 14.12 17.72 15.52
N LEU A 57 13.18 16.80 15.69
CA LEU A 57 13.40 15.60 16.50
C LEU A 57 14.50 14.73 15.88
N GLY A 58 14.48 14.53 14.57
CA GLY A 58 15.51 13.79 13.84
C GLY A 58 16.88 14.42 14.02
N ALA A 59 16.99 15.74 13.85
CA ALA A 59 18.23 16.48 14.07
C ALA A 59 18.74 16.34 15.51
N ALA A 60 17.86 16.42 16.51
CA ALA A 60 18.24 16.23 17.91
C ALA A 60 18.78 14.81 18.18
N VAL A 61 18.12 13.79 17.63
CA VAL A 61 18.59 12.40 17.72
C VAL A 61 19.94 12.23 17.02
N THR A 62 20.11 12.78 15.81
CA THR A 62 21.39 12.71 15.08
C THR A 62 22.51 13.39 15.86
N LEU A 63 22.27 14.56 16.45
CA LEU A 63 23.26 15.25 17.29
C LEU A 63 23.62 14.44 18.53
N LEU A 64 22.64 13.77 19.15
CA LEU A 64 22.90 12.86 20.27
C LEU A 64 23.76 11.65 19.84
N VAL A 65 23.44 11.06 18.69
CA VAL A 65 24.18 9.92 18.12
C VAL A 65 25.58 10.30 17.65
N THR A 66 25.82 11.58 17.34
CA THR A 66 27.13 12.08 16.87
C THR A 66 28.22 11.98 17.94
N ASN A 67 27.89 11.78 19.22
CA ASN A 67 28.88 11.53 20.26
C ASN A 67 29.60 10.19 20.02
N GLU A 68 30.95 10.17 20.05
CA GLU A 68 31.76 8.95 19.91
C GLU A 68 31.32 7.79 20.83
N SER A 69 30.85 8.10 22.03
CA SER A 69 30.35 7.11 22.99
C SER A 69 29.08 6.42 22.49
N VAL A 70 28.19 7.17 21.84
CA VAL A 70 26.94 6.65 21.28
C VAL A 70 27.23 5.88 19.99
N GLN A 71 28.13 6.34 19.14
CA GLN A 71 28.55 5.58 17.94
C GLN A 71 29.10 4.19 18.30
N LYS A 72 30.00 4.13 19.30
CA LYS A 72 30.54 2.85 19.81
C LYS A 72 29.43 1.99 20.42
N GLY A 73 28.48 2.60 21.13
CA GLY A 73 27.30 1.92 21.68
C GLY A 73 26.39 1.34 20.61
N VAL A 74 26.07 2.10 19.56
CA VAL A 74 25.22 1.68 18.44
C VAL A 74 25.86 0.53 17.70
N VAL A 75 27.13 0.65 17.29
CA VAL A 75 27.86 -0.43 16.60
C VAL A 75 27.87 -1.70 17.44
N LYS A 76 28.19 -1.60 18.73
CA LYS A 76 28.21 -2.76 19.63
C LYS A 76 26.82 -3.38 19.81
N THR A 77 25.77 -2.58 19.83
CA THR A 77 24.38 -3.05 19.94
C THR A 77 23.93 -3.76 18.67
N VAL A 78 24.21 -3.19 17.50
CA VAL A 78 23.92 -3.82 16.20
C VAL A 78 24.66 -5.15 16.09
N SER A 79 25.96 -5.18 16.39
CA SER A 79 26.72 -6.43 16.36
C SER A 79 26.15 -7.48 17.33
N LYS A 80 25.78 -7.08 18.55
CA LYS A 80 25.14 -7.99 19.52
C LYS A 80 23.77 -8.48 19.05
N LEU A 81 22.96 -7.62 18.43
CA LEU A 81 21.66 -7.97 17.89
C LEU A 81 21.80 -8.99 16.76
N THR A 82 22.74 -8.76 15.84
CA THR A 82 23.03 -9.67 14.74
C THR A 82 23.54 -11.01 15.26
N LEU A 83 24.43 -11.02 16.25
CA LEU A 83 24.93 -12.25 16.87
C LEU A 83 23.82 -12.98 17.63
N ALA A 84 22.97 -12.27 18.38
CA ALA A 84 21.84 -12.86 19.08
C ALA A 84 20.77 -13.42 18.11
N ALA A 85 20.58 -12.78 16.95
CA ALA A 85 19.72 -13.31 15.91
C ALA A 85 20.31 -14.59 15.28
N GLN A 86 21.62 -14.62 15.04
CA GLN A 86 22.29 -15.82 14.51
C GLN A 86 22.27 -16.97 15.52
N SER A 87 22.60 -16.70 16.79
CA SER A 87 22.57 -17.73 17.83
C SER A 87 21.14 -18.19 18.13
N GLY A 88 20.16 -17.27 18.12
CA GLY A 88 18.76 -17.62 18.27
C GLY A 88 18.23 -18.51 17.16
N VAL A 89 18.72 -18.35 15.93
CA VAL A 89 18.36 -19.23 14.79
C VAL A 89 19.02 -20.60 14.91
N GLU A 90 20.26 -20.70 15.41
CA GLU A 90 20.91 -21.99 15.68
C GLU A 90 20.19 -22.77 16.80
N GLU A 91 19.93 -22.12 17.93
CA GLU A 91 19.19 -22.76 19.02
C GLU A 91 17.77 -23.13 18.60
N MET A 92 17.10 -22.30 17.79
CA MET A 92 15.76 -22.62 17.29
C MET A 92 15.77 -23.76 16.28
N LYS A 93 16.82 -23.92 15.45
CA LYS A 93 16.98 -25.09 14.57
C LYS A 93 17.15 -26.38 15.37
N GLU A 94 18.03 -26.35 16.37
CA GLU A 94 18.31 -27.51 17.21
C GLU A 94 17.05 -27.93 17.99
N LYS A 95 16.33 -26.97 18.59
CA LYS A 95 15.03 -27.20 19.25
C LYS A 95 13.96 -27.76 18.29
N PHE A 96 13.97 -27.36 17.02
CA PHE A 96 13.02 -27.85 16.02
C PHE A 96 13.36 -29.27 15.56
N GLU A 97 14.65 -29.57 15.44
CA GLU A 97 15.15 -30.90 15.07
C GLU A 97 14.94 -31.91 16.21
N ASP A 98 15.19 -31.51 17.46
CA ASP A 98 14.89 -32.29 18.66
C ASP A 98 13.37 -32.53 18.80
N ALA A 99 12.53 -31.50 18.66
CA ALA A 99 11.08 -31.66 18.73
C ALA A 99 10.53 -32.55 17.60
N LYS A 100 11.16 -32.51 16.42
CA LYS A 100 10.81 -33.39 15.30
C LYS A 100 11.23 -34.84 15.59
N ALA A 101 12.42 -35.06 16.14
CA ALA A 101 12.90 -36.38 16.52
C ALA A 101 12.08 -36.98 17.67
N GLU A 102 11.70 -36.19 18.67
CA GLU A 102 10.79 -36.60 19.74
C GLU A 102 9.41 -36.96 19.18
N ALA A 103 8.83 -36.15 18.28
CA ALA A 103 7.54 -36.48 17.64
C ALA A 103 7.60 -37.76 16.78
N GLU A 104 8.71 -37.99 16.08
CA GLU A 104 8.96 -39.23 15.33
C GLU A 104 9.19 -40.42 16.27
N ALA A 105 9.83 -40.22 17.43
CA ALA A 105 10.04 -41.24 18.44
C ALA A 105 8.75 -41.61 19.19
N GLU A 106 7.89 -40.66 19.52
CA GLU A 106 6.56 -40.90 20.10
C GLU A 106 5.65 -41.67 19.11
N THR A 107 5.77 -41.35 17.82
CA THR A 107 5.07 -42.08 16.75
C THR A 107 5.58 -43.52 16.61
N LYS A 108 6.88 -43.76 16.78
CA LYS A 108 7.49 -45.10 16.64
C LYS A 108 7.34 -45.97 17.90
N ALA A 109 7.30 -45.36 19.10
CA ALA A 109 7.05 -46.04 20.37
C ALA A 109 5.61 -46.57 20.47
N SER A 110 4.64 -45.87 19.86
CA SER A 110 3.24 -46.35 19.80
C SER A 110 3.02 -47.50 18.80
N ALA A 111 4.01 -47.82 17.93
CA ALA A 111 3.93 -48.92 16.98
C ALA A 111 4.64 -50.21 17.45
N THR A 112 5.29 -50.20 18.62
CA THR A 112 5.99 -51.36 19.20
C THR A 112 5.42 -51.71 20.57
N VAL A 113 4.10 -51.93 20.64
CA VAL A 113 3.51 -52.80 21.67
C VAL A 113 3.12 -54.08 20.93
N GLU A 114 3.94 -55.10 21.12
CA GLU A 114 3.77 -56.47 20.61
C GLU A 114 2.38 -57.06 20.89
N PRO A 115 1.82 -57.85 19.97
CA PRO A 115 1.01 -59.01 20.34
C PRO A 115 1.79 -60.29 20.00
N ALA A 116 2.69 -60.72 20.89
CA ALA A 116 3.35 -62.02 20.76
C ALA A 116 3.31 -62.78 22.09
N GLY A 117 2.35 -63.70 22.16
CA GLY A 117 2.56 -65.00 22.78
C GLY A 117 2.35 -65.08 24.29
N GLU A 118 1.10 -65.30 24.70
CA GLU A 118 0.83 -66.11 25.89
C GLU A 118 -0.21 -67.17 25.56
N SER A 119 0.23 -68.42 25.45
CA SER A 119 -0.37 -69.60 26.10
C SER A 119 0.34 -70.86 25.60
N GLY A 120 1.39 -71.25 26.32
CA GLY A 120 1.90 -72.61 26.34
C GLY A 120 1.35 -73.34 27.56
N GLU A 121 0.71 -74.48 27.26
CA GLU A 121 0.51 -75.71 28.05
C GLU A 121 -0.17 -75.66 29.44
#